data_AF-U4VCN6-F1
#
_entry.id   AF-U4VCN6-F1
#
_cell.length_a   1.000
_cell.length_b   1.000
_cell.length_c   1.000
_cell.angle_alpha   90.00
_cell.angle_beta   90.00
_cell.angle_gamma   90.00
#
_symmetry.space_group_name_H-M   'P 1'
#
loop_
_entity.id
_entity.type
_entity.pdbx_description
1 polymer ?
#
loop_
_entity_poly.entity_id
_entity_poly.type
_entity_poly.pdbx_seq_one_letter_code
_entity_poly.pdbx_strand_id
1 'polypeptide(L)'
;MWKQTSTIGRMLDPIADKLLVSAILLLLAADGTIAGWTLWAAIIILCREILVSGLREYLAELKVSVPVSRLAKWKTTAQMIALAFLLAGPAGDKIMPYVTETGIVLLWVSALLTLYTGWDYFKAGLKHVMD
;
A
#
# COMPACT_ATOMS: atom_id res chain seq x y z
N MET A 1 8.90 -21.24 22.82
CA MET A 1 9.23 -19.95 23.46
C MET A 1 9.67 -18.94 22.39
N TRP A 2 8.78 -18.26 21.66
CA TRP A 2 9.16 -17.15 20.76
C TRP A 2 8.18 -15.98 20.93
N LYS A 3 8.41 -15.15 21.96
CA LYS A 3 7.73 -13.85 22.17
C LYS A 3 8.75 -12.80 22.61
N GLN A 4 9.91 -12.75 21.97
CA GLN A 4 10.83 -11.62 22.14
C GLN A 4 10.40 -10.51 21.19
N THR A 5 9.81 -9.44 21.74
CA THR A 5 9.55 -8.21 21.01
C THR A 5 10.58 -7.17 21.42
N SER A 6 11.49 -6.81 20.52
CA SER A 6 12.40 -5.67 20.72
C SER A 6 11.66 -4.37 20.40
N THR A 7 11.87 -3.33 21.21
CA THR A 7 11.31 -1.98 20.97
C THR A 7 11.75 -1.42 19.61
N ILE A 8 12.98 -1.73 19.18
CA ILE A 8 13.51 -1.35 17.87
C ILE A 8 12.80 -2.12 16.75
N GLY A 9 12.61 -3.43 16.91
CA GLY A 9 11.90 -4.25 15.91
C GLY A 9 10.49 -3.73 15.63
N ARG A 10 9.74 -3.41 16.70
CA ARG A 10 8.38 -2.86 16.58
C ARG A 10 8.32 -1.52 15.81
N MET A 11 9.38 -0.73 15.86
CA MET A 11 9.49 0.52 15.10
C MET A 11 9.85 0.26 13.63
N LEU A 12 10.69 -0.73 13.36
CA LEU A 12 11.18 -1.05 12.02
C LEU A 12 10.15 -1.79 11.15
N ASP A 13 9.31 -2.66 11.73
CA ASP A 13 8.36 -3.47 10.95
C ASP A 13 7.47 -2.63 10.02
N PRO A 14 6.82 -1.53 10.46
CA PRO A 14 5.96 -0.73 9.60
C PRO A 14 6.73 0.09 8.55
N ILE A 15 8.03 0.32 8.77
CA ILE A 15 8.91 1.01 7.81
C ILE A 15 9.32 0.02 6.72
N ALA A 16 9.73 -1.18 7.12
CA ALA A 16 10.12 -2.25 6.21
C ALA A 16 8.97 -2.62 5.25
N ASP A 17 7.73 -2.73 5.75
CA ASP A 17 6.57 -3.03 4.92
C ASP A 17 6.37 -2.02 3.78
N LYS A 18 6.47 -0.72 4.09
CA LYS A 18 6.28 0.35 3.08
C LYS A 18 7.43 0.40 2.08
N LEU A 19 8.66 0.22 2.56
CA LEU A 19 9.84 0.17 1.71
C LEU A 19 9.77 -1.03 0.76
N LEU A 20 9.34 -2.19 1.26
CA LEU A 20 9.16 -3.40 0.47
C LEU A 20 8.16 -3.17 -0.66
N VAL A 21 6.95 -2.69 -0.34
CA VAL A 21 5.93 -2.36 -1.35
C VAL A 21 6.47 -1.37 -2.37
N SER A 22 7.09 -0.28 -1.90
CA SER A 22 7.57 0.79 -2.77
C SER A 22 8.65 0.30 -3.72
N ALA A 23 9.60 -0.50 -3.22
CA ALA A 23 10.66 -1.09 -4.01
C ALA A 23 10.11 -2.06 -5.06
N ILE A 24 9.13 -2.90 -4.72
CA ILE A 24 8.52 -3.83 -5.67
C ILE A 24 7.79 -3.07 -6.78
N LEU A 25 7.00 -2.03 -6.44
CA LEU A 25 6.30 -1.22 -7.45
C LEU A 25 7.27 -0.52 -8.40
N LEU A 26 8.39 -0.01 -7.89
CA LEU A 26 9.43 0.61 -8.72
C LEU A 26 10.14 -0.41 -9.61
N LEU A 27 10.41 -1.62 -9.09
CA LEU A 27 11.04 -2.69 -9.86
C LEU A 27 10.13 -3.14 -11.00
N LEU A 28 8.85 -3.37 -10.72
CA LEU A 28 7.86 -3.77 -11.73
C LEU A 28 7.62 -2.67 -12.79
N ALA A 29 7.75 -1.41 -12.40
CA ALA A 29 7.72 -0.30 -13.36
C ALA A 29 8.99 -0.27 -14.23
N ALA A 30 10.15 -0.59 -13.64
CA ALA A 30 11.43 -0.61 -14.35
C ALA A 30 11.55 -1.76 -15.35
N ASP A 31 11.01 -2.95 -15.04
CA ASP A 31 11.04 -4.08 -15.99
C ASP A 31 9.99 -3.98 -17.10
N GLY A 32 9.00 -3.09 -16.94
CA GLY A 32 7.91 -2.87 -17.89
C GLY A 32 6.63 -3.65 -17.62
N THR A 33 6.59 -4.50 -16.59
CA THR A 33 5.37 -5.19 -16.13
C THR A 33 4.27 -4.20 -15.71
N ILE A 34 4.64 -3.10 -15.04
CA ILE A 34 3.75 -1.96 -14.80
C ILE A 34 4.12 -0.86 -15.81
N ALA A 35 3.37 -0.79 -16.91
CA ALA A 35 3.58 0.22 -17.96
C ALA A 35 2.28 0.91 -18.39
N GLY A 36 2.44 2.00 -19.15
CA GLY A 36 1.33 2.76 -19.71
C GLY A 36 0.38 3.30 -18.64
N TRP A 37 -0.91 2.99 -18.78
CA TRP A 37 -1.94 3.46 -17.85
C TRP A 37 -1.81 2.88 -16.44
N THR A 38 -1.32 1.65 -16.30
CA THR A 38 -1.18 0.98 -15.00
C THR A 38 -0.15 1.65 -14.09
N LEU A 39 0.78 2.43 -14.66
CA LEU A 39 1.74 3.22 -13.89
C LEU A 39 1.06 4.21 -12.95
N TRP A 40 -0.10 4.76 -13.35
CA TRP A 40 -0.89 5.64 -12.49
C TRP A 40 -1.38 4.96 -11.22
N ALA A 41 -1.77 3.68 -11.29
CA ALA A 41 -2.18 2.91 -10.11
C ALA A 41 -1.02 2.76 -9.12
N ALA A 42 0.19 2.46 -9.61
CA ALA A 42 1.39 2.37 -8.78
C ALA A 42 1.75 3.71 -8.12
N ILE A 43 1.68 4.81 -8.87
CA ILE A 43 1.92 6.17 -8.36
C ILE A 43 0.90 6.52 -7.26
N ILE A 44 -0.39 6.24 -7.50
CA ILE A 44 -1.45 6.49 -6.52
C ILE A 44 -1.18 5.75 -5.20
N ILE A 45 -0.79 4.47 -5.28
CA ILE A 45 -0.47 3.66 -4.10
C ILE A 45 0.73 4.27 -3.36
N LEU A 46 1.83 4.54 -4.06
CA LEU A 46 3.05 5.15 -3.50
C LEU A 46 2.77 6.49 -2.80
N CYS A 47 2.14 7.44 -3.50
CA CYS A 47 1.83 8.75 -2.95
C CYS A 47 0.96 8.62 -1.70
N ARG A 48 -0.08 7.78 -1.73
CA ARG A 48 -0.97 7.61 -0.60
C ARG A 48 -0.27 6.94 0.58
N GLU A 49 0.58 5.94 0.36
CA GLU A 49 1.32 5.30 1.46
C GLU A 49 2.16 6.29 2.23
N ILE A 50 2.85 7.22 1.55
CA ILE A 50 3.64 8.28 2.18
C ILE A 50 2.71 9.30 2.88
N LEU A 51 1.69 9.82 2.18
CA LEU A 51 0.79 10.85 2.71
C LEU A 51 0.04 10.40 3.97
N VAL A 52 -0.60 9.23 3.94
CA VAL A 52 -1.36 8.73 5.10
C VAL A 52 -0.44 8.34 6.25
N SER A 53 0.80 7.95 5.97
CA SER A 53 1.79 7.70 7.01
C SER A 53 2.17 8.98 7.74
N GLY A 54 2.54 10.04 7.00
CA GLY A 54 2.91 11.32 7.58
C GLY A 54 1.73 11.95 8.33
N LEU A 55 0.52 11.88 7.78
CA LEU A 55 -0.67 12.37 8.47
C LEU A 55 -0.95 11.61 9.78
N ARG A 56 -0.77 10.29 9.78
CA ARG A 56 -0.98 9.47 10.97
C ARG A 56 0.05 9.79 12.06
N GLU A 57 1.30 10.03 11.66
CA GLU A 57 2.36 10.44 12.59
C GLU A 57 2.04 11.80 13.22
N TYR A 58 1.69 12.79 12.40
CA TYR A 58 1.26 14.12 12.86
C TYR A 58 0.05 14.06 13.83
N LEU A 59 -0.99 13.29 13.49
CA LEU A 59 -2.17 13.15 14.36
C LEU A 59 -1.86 12.39 15.66
N ALA A 60 -0.91 11.47 15.65
CA ALA A 60 -0.46 10.79 16.86
C ALA A 60 0.23 11.75 17.83
N GLU A 61 1.00 12.74 17.33
CA GLU A 61 1.57 13.81 18.14
C GLU A 61 0.49 14.67 18.81
N LEU A 62 -0.61 14.94 18.10
CA LEU A 62 -1.78 15.66 18.63
C LEU A 62 -2.67 14.83 19.57
N LYS A 63 -2.30 13.57 19.86
CA LYS A 63 -3.10 12.60 20.65
C LYS A 63 -4.50 12.33 20.07
N VAL A 64 -4.71 12.57 18.78
CA VAL A 64 -5.95 12.29 18.06
C VAL A 64 -5.84 10.90 17.41
N SER A 65 -6.59 9.93 17.92
CA SER A 65 -6.65 8.60 17.34
C SER A 65 -7.71 8.54 16.23
N VAL A 66 -7.28 8.37 14.97
CA VAL A 66 -8.19 8.11 13.86
C VAL A 66 -8.39 6.59 13.74
N PRO A 67 -9.62 6.08 13.98
CA PRO A 67 -9.89 4.65 13.93
C PRO A 67 -9.66 4.09 12.53
N VAL A 68 -9.01 2.92 12.46
CA VAL A 68 -8.73 2.23 11.20
C VAL A 68 -10.02 1.62 10.65
N SER A 69 -10.45 2.06 9.48
CA SER A 69 -11.63 1.48 8.82
C SER A 69 -11.40 0.02 8.41
N ARG A 70 -12.46 -0.79 8.37
CA ARG A 70 -12.34 -2.19 7.88
C ARG A 70 -11.83 -2.25 6.44
N LEU A 71 -12.21 -1.28 5.59
CA LEU A 71 -11.67 -1.15 4.23
C LEU A 71 -10.15 -0.98 4.22
N ALA A 72 -9.59 -0.25 5.18
CA ALA A 72 -8.14 -0.07 5.27
C ALA A 72 -7.38 -1.37 5.63
N LYS A 73 -8.06 -2.38 6.20
CA LYS A 73 -7.49 -3.72 6.41
C LYS A 73 -7.51 -4.56 5.13
N TRP A 74 -8.59 -4.48 4.36
CA TRP A 74 -8.70 -5.21 3.09
C TRP A 74 -7.76 -4.68 2.01
N LYS A 75 -7.46 -3.37 2.03
CA LYS A 75 -6.53 -2.76 1.06
C LYS A 75 -5.16 -3.44 1.06
N THR A 76 -4.59 -3.73 2.23
CA THR A 76 -3.23 -4.28 2.33
C THR A 76 -3.21 -5.72 1.86
N THR A 77 -4.24 -6.50 2.17
CA THR A 77 -4.40 -7.85 1.62
C THR A 77 -4.51 -7.81 0.09
N ALA A 78 -5.37 -6.96 -0.46
CA ALA A 78 -5.52 -6.82 -1.92
C ALA A 78 -4.21 -6.41 -2.59
N GLN A 79 -3.48 -5.47 -1.98
CA GLN A 79 -2.19 -4.99 -2.47
C GLN A 79 -1.12 -6.08 -2.46
N MET A 80 -0.97 -6.81 -1.35
CA MET A 80 0.03 -7.88 -1.25
C MET A 80 -0.27 -9.02 -2.22
N ILE A 81 -1.55 -9.35 -2.44
CA ILE A 81 -1.94 -10.32 -3.46
C ILE A 81 -1.60 -9.78 -4.85
N ALA A 82 -1.95 -8.52 -5.17
CA ALA A 82 -1.62 -7.90 -6.45
C ALA A 82 -0.11 -8.00 -6.75
N LEU A 83 0.73 -7.63 -5.77
CA LEU A 83 2.18 -7.69 -5.91
C LEU A 83 2.69 -9.11 -6.09
N ALA A 84 2.10 -10.12 -5.43
CA ALA A 84 2.49 -11.51 -5.62
C ALA A 84 2.23 -12.00 -7.06
N PHE A 85 1.08 -11.65 -7.64
CA PHE A 85 0.76 -11.96 -9.05
C PHE A 85 1.67 -11.21 -10.02
N LEU A 86 1.91 -9.91 -9.78
CA LEU A 86 2.75 -9.09 -10.66
C LEU A 86 4.23 -9.51 -10.61
N LEU A 87 4.73 -9.93 -9.44
CA LEU A 87 6.09 -10.49 -9.31
C LEU A 87 6.26 -11.82 -10.04
N ALA A 88 5.21 -12.64 -10.11
CA ALA A 88 5.22 -13.82 -10.96
C ALA A 88 5.26 -13.42 -12.45
N GLY A 89 4.47 -12.40 -12.82
CA GLY A 89 4.57 -11.68 -14.08
C GLY A 89 4.57 -12.59 -15.33
N PRO A 90 5.34 -12.24 -16.37
CA PRO A 90 5.42 -13.04 -17.60
C PRO A 90 5.94 -14.47 -17.39
N ALA A 91 6.69 -14.73 -16.31
CA ALA A 91 7.12 -16.09 -15.96
C ALA A 91 5.94 -16.90 -15.40
N GLY A 92 5.07 -16.27 -14.62
CA GLY A 92 3.81 -16.84 -14.14
C GLY A 92 2.85 -17.15 -15.28
N ASP A 93 2.75 -16.27 -16.28
CA ASP A 93 1.90 -16.46 -17.45
C ASP A 93 2.24 -17.73 -18.26
N LYS A 94 3.50 -18.18 -18.20
CA LYS A 94 3.94 -19.44 -18.84
C LYS A 94 3.41 -20.69 -18.16
N ILE A 95 3.06 -20.61 -16.87
CA ILE A 95 2.56 -21.73 -16.06
C ILE A 95 1.03 -21.69 -15.99
N MET A 96 0.47 -20.51 -15.75
CA MET A 96 -0.97 -20.26 -15.67
C MET A 96 -1.30 -19.01 -16.49
N PRO A 97 -2.23 -19.07 -17.46
CA PRO A 97 -2.57 -17.91 -18.25
C PRO A 97 -3.24 -16.82 -17.39
N TYR A 98 -3.06 -15.56 -17.79
CA TYR A 98 -3.67 -14.37 -17.17
C TYR A 98 -3.18 -14.01 -15.75
N VAL A 99 -2.00 -14.48 -15.34
CA VAL A 99 -1.41 -14.13 -14.03
C VAL A 99 -1.09 -12.64 -13.97
N THR A 100 -0.44 -12.09 -15.00
CA THR A 100 -0.08 -10.67 -15.04
C THR A 100 -1.33 -9.78 -15.06
N GLU A 101 -2.31 -10.11 -15.90
CA GLU A 101 -3.57 -9.35 -16.00
C GLU A 101 -4.35 -9.34 -14.67
N THR A 102 -4.40 -10.49 -13.98
CA THR A 102 -5.02 -10.59 -12.65
C THR A 102 -4.29 -9.68 -11.65
N GLY A 103 -2.96 -9.66 -11.69
CA GLY A 103 -2.15 -8.76 -10.88
C GLY A 103 -2.45 -7.29 -11.15
N ILE A 104 -2.59 -6.89 -12.41
CA ILE A 104 -2.93 -5.52 -12.82
C ILE A 104 -4.32 -5.13 -12.32
N VAL A 105 -5.32 -6.00 -12.49
CA VAL A 105 -6.69 -5.74 -12.00
C VAL A 105 -6.68 -5.56 -10.49
N LEU A 106 -6.01 -6.45 -9.75
CA LEU A 106 -5.88 -6.33 -8.29
C LEU A 106 -5.13 -5.07 -7.87
N LEU A 107 -4.14 -4.63 -8.63
CA LEU A 107 -3.41 -3.38 -8.39
C LEU A 107 -4.34 -2.17 -8.52
N TRP A 108 -5.18 -2.14 -9.55
CA TRP A 108 -6.17 -1.08 -9.72
C TRP A 108 -7.23 -1.08 -8.62
N VAL A 109 -7.74 -2.25 -8.24
CA VAL A 109 -8.64 -2.41 -7.09
C VAL A 109 -7.97 -1.87 -5.82
N SER A 110 -6.70 -2.23 -5.59
CA SER A 110 -5.92 -1.73 -4.48
C SER A 110 -5.76 -0.20 -4.52
N ALA A 111 -5.45 0.38 -5.69
CA ALA A 111 -5.30 1.82 -5.86
C ALA A 111 -6.61 2.57 -5.52
N LEU A 112 -7.76 2.08 -5.98
CA LEU A 112 -9.07 2.66 -5.69
C LEU A 112 -9.42 2.56 -4.20
N LEU A 113 -9.21 1.39 -3.57
CA LEU A 113 -9.40 1.22 -2.12
C LEU A 113 -8.48 2.15 -1.33
N THR A 114 -7.26 2.32 -1.82
CA THR A 114 -6.22 3.14 -1.20
C THR A 114 -6.59 4.62 -1.28
N LEU A 115 -7.16 5.10 -2.39
CA LEU A 115 -7.72 6.45 -2.52
C LEU A 115 -8.90 6.68 -1.59
N TYR A 116 -9.89 5.79 -1.63
CA TYR A 116 -11.10 5.90 -0.79
C TYR A 116 -10.73 6.04 0.69
N THR A 117 -9.91 5.10 1.17
CA THR A 117 -9.45 5.13 2.56
C THR A 117 -8.51 6.29 2.84
N GLY A 118 -7.70 6.72 1.87
CA GLY A 118 -6.84 7.91 2.01
C GLY A 118 -7.65 9.19 2.20
N TRP A 119 -8.76 9.34 1.49
CA TRP A 119 -9.68 10.47 1.63
C TRP A 119 -10.34 10.51 3.01
N ASP A 120 -10.81 9.36 3.52
CA ASP A 120 -11.37 9.26 4.87
C ASP A 120 -10.38 9.74 5.93
N TYR A 121 -9.11 9.32 5.82
CA TYR A 121 -8.04 9.76 6.71
C TYR A 121 -7.75 11.26 6.56
N PHE A 122 -7.64 11.75 5.33
CA PHE A 122 -7.33 13.15 5.05
C PHE A 122 -8.40 14.09 5.60
N LYS A 123 -9.68 13.75 5.40
CA LYS A 123 -10.82 14.52 5.94
C LYS A 123 -10.84 14.51 7.48
N ALA A 124 -10.56 13.36 8.09
CA ALA A 124 -10.45 13.26 9.54
C ALA A 124 -9.29 14.10 10.09
N GLY A 125 -8.15 14.12 9.40
CA GLY A 125 -6.99 14.92 9.78
C GLY A 125 -7.22 16.43 9.65
N LEU A 126 -7.75 16.88 8.51
CA LEU A 126 -8.04 18.29 8.26
C LEU A 126 -8.97 18.90 9.31
N LYS A 127 -9.97 18.14 9.79
CA LYS A 127 -10.87 18.61 10.84
C LYS A 127 -10.13 19.01 12.12
N HIS A 128 -9.05 18.31 12.48
CA HIS A 128 -8.30 18.58 13.71
C HIS A 128 -7.15 19.57 13.51
N VAL A 129 -6.72 19.82 12.27
CA VAL A 129 -5.71 20.84 11.95
C VAL A 129 -6.32 22.25 11.92
N MET A 130 -7.62 22.34 11.60
CA MET A 130 -8.34 23.61 11.50
C MET A 130 -8.94 24.11 12.83
N ASP A 131 -8.83 23.33 13.91
CA ASP A 131 -9.19 23.70 15.29
C ASP A 131 -7.93 24.10 16.08
#